data_AF-A0AAV8Z2M0-F1
#
_entry.id   AF-A0AAV8Z2M0-F1
#
_cell.length_a   1.000
_cell.length_b   1.000
_cell.length_c   1.000
_cell.angle_alpha   90.00
_cell.angle_beta   90.00
_cell.angle_gamma   90.00
#
_symmetry.space_group_name_H-M   'P 1'
#
loop_
_entity.id
_entity.type
_entity.pdbx_description
1 polymer ?
#
loop_
_entity_poly.entity_id
_entity_poly.type
_entity_poly.pdbx_seq_one_letter_code
_entity_poly.pdbx_strand_id
1 'polypeptide(L)'
;MNGKESGQFEAENAVGEPLEDKEKSSECKEEDDVQINTNEELKDFIHNVIVTNASVDMSGLGTETPMINNLDAVTEENNSSLDTCIETHGLASPARSACVSPASSNGGVYTQELLETFGLNLHRIEKDVQRCDRNYWYFTEKENLDKLRNVMCTYVWEHLDIGYMQGMCDLVAPLLVIFNDESLTYACFCHLMERMVENFPNGNAMDCHFANMRSLIQILDSEMYELMHAHGDYTHFYFCYRWFLLDFKRELVYPDVNATWEVIWAAQQVASSHFVLFLALALLETYRDIILSNGMDFTDIIKFFNEMAERHDAQAVLKLARELVLQLQLLIENKFKTR
;
A
#
# COMPACT_ATOMS: atom_id res chain seq x y z
N MET A 1 74.75 -3.64 9.77
CA MET A 1 73.99 -4.33 8.71
C MET A 1 72.53 -4.03 8.94
N ASN A 2 71.95 -3.24 8.03
CA ASN A 2 70.55 -3.03 7.64
C ASN A 2 69.52 -2.88 8.79
N GLY A 3 68.85 -1.74 9.01
CA GLY A 3 68.17 -0.87 8.03
C GLY A 3 66.67 -1.19 8.08
N LYS A 4 65.84 -0.31 8.69
CA LYS A 4 64.69 0.43 8.09
C LYS A 4 63.62 -0.49 7.44
N GLU A 5 62.32 -0.31 7.65
CA GLU A 5 61.59 0.94 7.41
C GLU A 5 60.13 0.84 7.93
N SER A 6 59.65 1.99 8.38
CA SER A 6 58.25 2.35 8.63
C SER A 6 57.48 2.48 7.32
N GLY A 7 56.35 1.80 7.19
CA GLY A 7 55.42 1.97 6.07
C GLY A 7 54.48 3.16 6.28
N GLN A 8 54.84 4.30 5.71
CA GLN A 8 53.89 5.26 5.15
C GLN A 8 53.47 4.74 3.77
N PHE A 9 52.20 4.87 3.39
CA PHE A 9 51.82 4.87 1.98
C PHE A 9 50.96 6.10 1.69
N GLU A 10 51.41 6.77 0.64
CA GLU A 10 51.10 8.11 0.18
C GLU A 10 49.78 8.18 -0.58
N ALA A 11 49.19 9.36 -0.55
CA ALA A 11 48.17 9.80 -1.48
C ALA A 11 48.84 10.21 -2.80
N GLU A 12 48.46 9.58 -3.91
CA GLU A 12 48.80 10.07 -5.25
C GLU A 12 47.62 10.87 -5.82
N ASN A 13 47.89 12.14 -6.08
CA ASN A 13 47.12 13.00 -6.98
C ASN A 13 47.40 12.59 -8.44
N ALA A 14 46.35 12.44 -9.25
CA ALA A 14 46.45 12.50 -10.71
C ALA A 14 45.45 13.55 -11.23
N VAL A 15 45.99 14.61 -11.82
CA VAL A 15 45.28 15.70 -12.47
C VAL A 15 45.26 15.45 -13.98
N GLY A 16 44.06 15.56 -14.58
CA GLY A 16 43.82 16.12 -15.92
C GLY A 16 43.86 15.20 -17.13
N GLU A 17 42.72 15.02 -17.80
CA GLU A 17 42.47 15.66 -19.11
C GLU A 17 40.95 15.67 -19.44
N PRO A 18 40.45 16.64 -20.23
CA PRO A 18 39.04 16.96 -20.40
C PRO A 18 38.40 16.22 -21.59
N LEU A 19 37.13 15.83 -21.45
CA LEU A 19 36.34 15.26 -22.55
C LEU A 19 35.72 16.39 -23.38
N GLU A 20 36.07 16.38 -24.66
CA GLU A 20 35.64 17.31 -25.71
C GLU A 20 34.13 17.34 -25.93
N ASP A 21 33.63 18.57 -26.07
CA ASP A 21 32.31 18.94 -26.55
C ASP A 21 32.01 18.32 -27.93
N LYS A 22 30.90 17.59 -28.03
CA LYS A 22 30.20 17.38 -29.29
C LYS A 22 28.90 18.16 -29.26
N GLU A 23 28.98 19.42 -29.71
CA GLU A 23 27.84 20.16 -30.22
C GLU A 23 27.16 19.31 -31.32
N LYS A 24 25.94 18.85 -31.01
CA LYS A 24 24.93 18.58 -32.02
C LYS A 24 23.79 19.56 -31.77
N SER A 25 23.74 20.56 -32.62
CA SER A 25 22.60 21.42 -32.85
C SER A 25 21.36 20.57 -33.11
N SER A 26 20.41 20.59 -32.18
CA SER A 26 19.01 20.33 -32.46
C SER A 26 18.24 21.57 -32.03
N GLU A 27 17.63 22.21 -33.02
CA GLU A 27 16.75 23.36 -32.91
C GLU A 27 15.91 23.33 -31.62
N CYS A 28 16.11 24.33 -30.76
CA CYS A 28 15.13 24.68 -29.74
C CYS A 28 13.83 24.99 -30.47
N LYS A 29 12.88 24.05 -30.44
CA LYS A 29 11.47 24.41 -30.58
C LYS A 29 11.15 25.22 -29.34
N GLU A 30 10.75 26.47 -29.53
CA GLU A 30 9.96 27.20 -28.55
C GLU A 30 8.78 26.29 -28.21
N GLU A 31 8.83 25.62 -27.05
CA GLU A 31 7.65 25.00 -26.48
C GLU A 31 6.80 26.14 -25.95
N ASP A 32 5.71 26.38 -26.68
CA ASP A 32 4.65 27.31 -26.36
C ASP A 32 4.36 27.29 -24.86
N ASP A 33 4.31 28.49 -24.24
CA ASP A 33 3.64 28.71 -22.96
C ASP A 33 2.29 28.01 -23.00
N VAL A 34 2.18 26.83 -22.40
CA VAL A 34 0.90 26.15 -22.19
C VAL A 34 0.15 27.00 -21.18
N GLN A 35 -0.64 27.94 -21.69
CA GLN A 35 -1.70 28.57 -20.93
C GLN A 35 -2.65 27.46 -20.47
N ILE A 36 -2.50 27.08 -19.20
CA ILE A 36 -3.31 26.11 -18.49
C ILE A 36 -4.78 26.48 -18.71
N ASN A 37 -5.53 25.62 -19.40
CA ASN A 37 -6.97 25.79 -19.58
C ASN A 37 -7.68 25.32 -18.30
N THR A 38 -7.46 26.07 -17.21
CA THR A 38 -7.76 25.77 -15.79
C THR A 38 -9.18 25.30 -15.47
N ASN A 39 -10.13 25.40 -16.40
CA ASN A 39 -11.53 25.07 -16.13
C ASN A 39 -11.95 23.65 -16.57
N GLU A 40 -11.27 23.02 -17.53
CA GLU A 40 -11.58 21.63 -17.94
C GLU A 40 -10.81 20.63 -17.08
N GLU A 41 -9.52 20.84 -16.88
CA GLU A 41 -8.70 19.98 -15.99
C GLU A 41 -9.19 20.02 -14.54
N LEU A 42 -9.63 21.18 -14.05
CA LEU A 42 -10.22 21.31 -12.72
C LEU A 42 -11.55 20.54 -12.63
N LYS A 43 -12.37 20.54 -13.69
CA LYS A 43 -13.62 19.78 -13.73
C LYS A 43 -13.39 18.27 -13.72
N ASP A 44 -12.40 17.81 -14.49
CA ASP A 44 -12.03 16.39 -14.53
C ASP A 44 -11.45 15.94 -13.20
N PHE A 45 -10.58 16.74 -12.57
CA PHE A 45 -10.12 16.52 -11.19
C PHE A 45 -11.30 16.42 -10.20
N ILE A 46 -12.24 17.37 -10.27
CA ILE A 46 -13.41 17.41 -9.38
C ILE A 46 -14.28 16.15 -9.54
N HIS A 47 -14.58 15.76 -10.77
CA HIS A 47 -15.41 14.59 -11.05
C HIS A 47 -14.74 13.29 -10.59
N ASN A 48 -13.41 13.24 -10.62
CA ASN A 48 -12.66 12.07 -10.20
C ASN A 48 -12.50 11.98 -8.67
N VAL A 49 -12.46 13.12 -7.97
CA VAL A 49 -12.16 13.18 -6.52
C VAL A 49 -13.40 13.24 -5.63
N ILE A 50 -14.52 13.82 -6.07
CA ILE A 50 -15.71 13.98 -5.24
C ILE A 50 -16.89 13.17 -5.79
N VAL A 51 -17.55 12.41 -4.91
CA VAL A 51 -18.85 11.81 -5.22
C VAL A 51 -19.92 12.89 -5.01
N THR A 52 -20.44 13.43 -6.11
CA THR A 52 -21.46 14.51 -6.08
C THR A 52 -22.88 14.00 -5.88
N ASN A 53 -23.11 12.70 -6.05
CA ASN A 53 -24.40 12.05 -5.85
C ASN A 53 -24.34 11.09 -4.66
N ALA A 54 -24.44 11.60 -3.43
CA ALA A 54 -24.83 10.78 -2.29
C ALA A 54 -26.32 10.40 -2.44
N SER A 55 -26.63 9.51 -3.39
CA SER A 55 -27.96 8.89 -3.44
C SER A 55 -28.05 7.88 -2.32
N VAL A 56 -28.41 8.35 -1.12
CA VAL A 56 -28.85 7.48 -0.03
C VAL A 56 -30.21 6.92 -0.42
N ASP A 57 -30.22 5.80 -1.13
CA ASP A 57 -31.44 5.02 -1.33
C ASP A 57 -31.33 3.68 -0.59
N MET A 58 -31.52 3.75 0.73
CA MET A 58 -31.68 2.59 1.62
C MET A 58 -33.10 2.01 1.49
N SER A 59 -33.59 1.81 0.27
CA SER A 59 -34.93 1.26 0.00
C SER A 59 -34.92 0.03 -0.94
N GLY A 60 -33.74 -0.49 -1.29
CA GLY A 60 -33.57 -1.55 -2.29
C GLY A 60 -33.11 -2.92 -1.80
N LEU A 61 -33.25 -3.30 -0.51
CA LEU A 61 -33.09 -4.71 -0.12
C LEU A 61 -34.33 -5.52 -0.52
N GLY A 62 -34.47 -5.69 -1.83
CA GLY A 62 -35.34 -6.67 -2.45
C GLY A 62 -34.77 -8.06 -2.20
N THR A 63 -35.62 -8.92 -1.65
CA THR A 63 -35.39 -10.33 -1.39
C THR A 63 -35.29 -11.06 -2.72
N GLU A 64 -34.07 -11.34 -3.20
CA GLU A 64 -33.87 -12.33 -4.26
C GLU A 64 -32.93 -13.42 -3.76
N THR A 65 -33.55 -14.54 -3.39
CA THR A 65 -32.89 -15.82 -3.11
C THR A 65 -32.57 -16.48 -4.46
N PRO A 66 -31.33 -16.94 -4.74
CA PRO A 66 -31.12 -17.84 -5.86
C PRO A 66 -31.59 -19.24 -5.46
N MET A 67 -32.52 -19.78 -6.25
CA MET A 67 -33.01 -21.14 -6.10
C MET A 67 -31.88 -22.15 -6.29
N ILE A 68 -31.66 -22.99 -5.28
CA ILE A 68 -30.87 -24.21 -5.36
C ILE A 68 -31.77 -25.29 -5.99
N ASN A 69 -31.48 -25.67 -7.23
CA ASN A 69 -32.06 -26.85 -7.84
C ASN A 69 -31.32 -28.11 -7.36
N ASN A 70 -32.04 -28.96 -6.63
CA ASN A 70 -31.68 -30.35 -6.36
C ASN A 70 -31.68 -31.18 -7.65
N LEU A 71 -30.68 -32.07 -7.79
CA LEU A 71 -30.69 -33.36 -8.50
C LEU A 71 -29.27 -33.95 -8.35
N ASP A 72 -28.99 -35.21 -8.03
CA ASP A 72 -29.76 -36.38 -7.64
C ASP A 72 -28.78 -37.37 -6.98
N ALA A 73 -29.29 -38.24 -6.13
CA ALA A 73 -28.56 -39.32 -5.49
C ALA A 73 -28.14 -40.42 -6.49
N VAL A 74 -26.91 -40.93 -6.36
CA VAL A 74 -26.51 -42.21 -6.97
C VAL A 74 -25.68 -43.03 -5.98
N THR A 75 -26.39 -43.99 -5.38
CA THR A 75 -26.04 -45.34 -4.90
C THR A 75 -24.58 -45.77 -4.71
N GLU A 76 -24.35 -46.33 -3.51
CA GLU A 76 -23.31 -47.27 -3.14
C GLU A 76 -23.21 -48.45 -4.11
N GLU A 77 -21.99 -48.78 -4.57
CA GLU A 77 -21.65 -50.15 -4.93
C GLU A 77 -20.29 -50.54 -4.34
N ASN A 78 -20.35 -51.60 -3.55
CA ASN A 78 -19.23 -52.43 -3.11
C ASN A 78 -18.43 -52.92 -4.32
N ASN A 79 -17.10 -52.84 -4.26
CA ASN A 79 -16.27 -53.91 -4.79
C ASN A 79 -14.96 -54.06 -4.02
N SER A 80 -14.88 -55.20 -3.34
CA SER A 80 -13.69 -55.80 -2.77
C SER A 80 -12.62 -56.07 -3.83
N SER A 81 -11.37 -55.74 -3.56
CA SER A 81 -10.24 -56.59 -3.96
C SER A 81 -9.05 -56.37 -3.04
N LEU A 82 -8.78 -57.46 -2.34
CA LEU A 82 -7.59 -57.88 -1.62
C LEU A 82 -6.29 -57.60 -2.39
N ASP A 83 -5.31 -56.95 -1.75
CA ASP A 83 -3.91 -57.36 -1.86
C ASP A 83 -3.03 -56.85 -0.70
N THR A 84 -2.86 -57.75 0.28
CA THR A 84 -1.64 -58.18 0.96
C THR A 84 -0.42 -57.23 1.14
N CYS A 85 -0.26 -56.77 2.38
CA CYS A 85 0.93 -56.75 3.26
C CYS A 85 2.31 -56.34 2.74
N ILE A 86 2.92 -55.29 3.34
CA ILE A 86 4.25 -55.34 3.99
C ILE A 86 4.24 -54.43 5.23
N GLU A 87 4.43 -55.01 6.40
CA GLU A 87 4.71 -54.32 7.67
C GLU A 87 6.19 -53.96 7.77
N THR A 88 6.51 -52.73 8.15
CA THR A 88 7.77 -52.39 8.84
C THR A 88 7.51 -51.39 9.97
N HIS A 89 7.79 -51.84 11.20
CA HIS A 89 7.71 -51.09 12.45
C HIS A 89 8.72 -49.92 12.50
N GLY A 90 8.35 -48.80 13.13
CA GLY A 90 9.32 -47.95 13.84
C GLY A 90 9.00 -46.46 13.99
N LEU A 91 8.64 -46.06 15.22
CA LEU A 91 8.64 -44.71 15.84
C LEU A 91 7.53 -43.70 15.48
N ALA A 92 6.66 -43.50 16.48
CA ALA A 92 5.63 -42.49 16.55
C ALA A 92 6.20 -41.07 16.72
N SER A 93 5.64 -40.12 15.98
CA SER A 93 5.76 -38.67 16.19
C SER A 93 4.35 -38.07 16.13
N PRO A 94 3.99 -37.06 16.94
CA PRO A 94 2.60 -36.64 17.06
C PRO A 94 2.11 -35.89 15.81
N ALA A 95 0.84 -36.18 15.48
CA ALA A 95 0.02 -35.74 14.36
C ALA A 95 0.44 -34.44 13.65
N ARG A 96 1.01 -34.59 12.45
CA ARG A 96 0.98 -33.56 11.40
C ARG A 96 -0.39 -33.61 10.71
N SER A 97 -0.91 -32.45 10.34
CA SER A 97 -2.16 -32.28 9.58
C SER A 97 -2.26 -33.30 8.44
N ALA A 98 -3.36 -34.07 8.42
CA ALA A 98 -3.63 -35.11 7.43
C ALA A 98 -4.23 -34.53 6.13
N CYS A 99 -3.75 -33.37 5.67
CA CYS A 99 -4.03 -32.93 4.32
C CYS A 99 -3.25 -33.81 3.35
N VAL A 100 -3.96 -34.67 2.63
CA VAL A 100 -3.38 -35.43 1.51
C VAL A 100 -2.98 -34.41 0.45
N SER A 101 -1.68 -34.18 0.31
CA SER A 101 -1.14 -33.30 -0.73
C SER A 101 -1.61 -33.79 -2.11
N PRO A 102 -2.04 -32.90 -3.03
CA PRO A 102 -2.41 -33.28 -4.40
C PRO A 102 -1.22 -33.78 -5.25
N ALA A 103 -0.02 -33.88 -4.67
CA ALA A 103 1.20 -34.22 -5.38
C ALA A 103 1.26 -35.72 -5.66
N SER A 104 0.88 -36.05 -6.90
CA SER A 104 0.98 -37.33 -7.58
C SER A 104 2.33 -38.03 -7.36
N SER A 105 2.25 -39.33 -7.13
CA SER A 105 3.33 -40.31 -6.93
C SER A 105 4.24 -40.56 -8.15
N ASN A 106 4.32 -39.64 -9.12
CA ASN A 106 5.10 -39.81 -10.36
C ASN A 106 5.88 -38.54 -10.76
N GLY A 107 6.81 -38.09 -9.91
CA GLY A 107 8.02 -37.37 -10.32
C GLY A 107 7.85 -36.25 -11.36
N GLY A 108 7.38 -35.09 -10.91
CA GLY A 108 7.41 -33.83 -11.64
C GLY A 108 6.50 -32.81 -10.97
N VAL A 109 6.91 -32.28 -9.82
CA VAL A 109 5.95 -31.67 -8.89
C VAL A 109 5.70 -30.18 -9.13
N TYR A 110 6.67 -29.40 -9.61
CA TYR A 110 6.51 -28.02 -10.07
C TYR A 110 7.68 -27.69 -11.01
N THR A 111 7.54 -26.71 -11.92
CA THR A 111 8.69 -26.29 -12.76
C THR A 111 9.76 -25.65 -11.87
N GLN A 112 11.04 -25.77 -12.26
CA GLN A 112 12.13 -25.16 -11.51
C GLN A 112 11.95 -23.63 -11.39
N GLU A 113 11.51 -22.99 -12.47
CA GLU A 113 11.21 -21.55 -12.51
C GLU A 113 10.10 -21.15 -11.52
N LEU A 114 9.05 -21.96 -11.40
CA LEU A 114 7.97 -21.73 -10.44
C LEU A 114 8.48 -21.83 -9.00
N LEU A 115 9.29 -22.86 -8.70
CA LEU A 115 9.89 -23.05 -7.38
C LEU A 115 10.87 -21.93 -7.02
N GLU A 116 11.67 -21.45 -7.97
CA GLU A 116 12.58 -20.33 -7.79
C GLU A 116 11.82 -19.02 -7.53
N THR A 117 10.79 -18.76 -8.33
CA THR A 117 9.92 -17.57 -8.18
C THR A 117 9.22 -17.57 -6.81
N PHE A 118 8.60 -18.68 -6.43
CA PHE A 118 7.97 -18.78 -5.11
C PHE A 118 9.00 -18.71 -3.98
N GLY A 119 10.15 -19.38 -4.12
CA GLY A 119 11.23 -19.35 -3.14
C GLY A 119 11.77 -17.94 -2.87
N LEU A 120 11.91 -17.12 -3.92
CA LEU A 120 12.33 -15.72 -3.79
C LEU A 120 11.30 -14.90 -3.01
N ASN A 121 10.02 -15.08 -3.29
CA ASN A 121 8.95 -14.39 -2.58
C ASN A 121 8.85 -14.85 -1.12
N LEU A 122 8.94 -16.16 -0.87
CA LEU A 122 8.94 -16.72 0.47
C LEU A 122 10.08 -16.13 1.32
N HIS A 123 11.29 -16.01 0.76
CA HIS A 123 12.41 -15.40 1.45
C HIS A 123 12.14 -13.93 1.84
N ARG A 124 11.45 -13.16 0.98
CA ARG A 124 11.06 -11.78 1.27
C ARG A 124 9.98 -11.71 2.35
N ILE A 125 8.97 -12.58 2.29
CA ILE A 125 7.93 -12.72 3.31
C ILE A 125 8.58 -13.01 4.66
N GLU A 126 9.46 -14.01 4.75
CA GLU A 126 10.10 -14.40 6.00
C GLU A 126 10.92 -13.26 6.63
N LYS A 127 11.60 -12.47 5.81
CA LYS A 127 12.31 -11.27 6.26
C LYS A 127 11.38 -10.23 6.87
N ASP A 128 10.24 -9.97 6.23
CA ASP A 128 9.30 -8.95 6.70
C ASP A 128 8.50 -9.42 7.92
N VAL A 129 8.04 -10.68 7.95
CA VAL A 129 7.38 -11.28 9.13
C VAL A 129 8.24 -11.15 10.38
N GLN A 130 9.54 -11.43 10.29
CA GLN A 130 10.42 -11.40 11.46
C GLN A 130 10.48 -10.03 12.16
N ARG A 131 10.31 -8.94 11.39
CA ARG A 131 10.37 -7.56 11.86
C ARG A 131 9.01 -6.86 11.97
N CYS A 132 7.93 -7.48 11.49
CA CYS A 132 6.59 -6.90 11.45
C CYS A 132 6.08 -6.61 12.87
N ASP A 133 5.84 -5.32 13.15
CA ASP A 133 5.20 -4.78 14.36
C ASP A 133 5.58 -5.46 15.69
N ARG A 134 6.87 -5.79 15.88
CA ARG A 134 7.37 -6.54 17.05
C ARG A 134 7.18 -5.84 18.40
N ASN A 135 6.90 -4.54 18.37
CA ASN A 135 6.57 -3.74 19.55
C ASN A 135 5.09 -3.88 19.94
N TYR A 136 4.25 -4.47 19.09
CA TYR A 136 2.85 -4.74 19.36
C TYR A 136 2.67 -6.12 19.99
N TRP A 137 1.91 -6.20 21.09
CA TRP A 137 1.77 -7.41 21.92
C TRP A 137 1.36 -8.66 21.14
N TYR A 138 0.56 -8.52 20.08
CA TYR A 138 0.09 -9.66 19.31
C TYR A 138 1.22 -10.39 18.58
N PHE A 139 2.22 -9.64 18.08
CA PHE A 139 3.34 -10.18 17.29
C PHE A 139 4.58 -10.50 18.15
N THR A 140 4.45 -10.48 19.48
CA THR A 140 5.46 -11.09 20.36
C THR A 140 5.35 -12.60 20.35
N GLU A 141 4.15 -13.13 20.10
CA GLU A 141 3.88 -14.56 20.03
C GLU A 141 4.29 -15.15 18.67
N LYS A 142 5.12 -16.20 18.70
CA LYS A 142 5.61 -16.85 17.48
C LYS A 142 4.47 -17.43 16.63
N GLU A 143 3.46 -17.98 17.28
CA GLU A 143 2.28 -18.55 16.60
C GLU A 143 1.57 -17.50 15.73
N ASN A 144 1.48 -16.25 16.20
CA ASN A 144 0.84 -15.18 15.44
C ASN A 144 1.70 -14.69 14.25
N LEU A 145 3.02 -14.78 14.37
CA LEU A 145 3.92 -14.57 13.23
C LEU A 145 3.80 -15.70 12.20
N ASP A 146 3.60 -16.93 12.65
CA ASP A 146 3.37 -18.08 11.76
C ASP A 146 2.03 -17.90 11.01
N LYS A 147 0.97 -17.43 11.68
CA LYS A 147 -0.30 -17.06 11.02
C LYS A 147 -0.11 -15.98 9.95
N LEU A 148 0.63 -14.92 10.29
CA LEU A 148 0.93 -13.82 9.38
C LEU A 148 1.69 -14.31 8.14
N ARG A 149 2.69 -15.18 8.34
CA ARG A 149 3.42 -15.85 7.26
C ARG A 149 2.48 -16.68 6.39
N ASN A 150 1.61 -17.49 6.99
CA ASN A 150 0.71 -18.38 6.26
C ASN A 150 -0.24 -17.59 5.36
N VAL A 151 -0.89 -16.54 5.87
CA VAL A 151 -1.78 -15.67 5.08
C VAL A 151 -1.06 -15.07 3.88
N MET A 152 0.15 -14.50 4.08
CA MET A 152 0.92 -13.93 2.97
C MET A 152 1.40 -14.97 1.97
N CYS A 153 1.83 -16.15 2.43
CA CYS A 153 2.26 -17.23 1.55
C CYS A 153 1.11 -17.72 0.67
N THR A 154 -0.08 -17.87 1.24
CA THR A 154 -1.28 -18.28 0.50
C THR A 154 -1.64 -17.24 -0.57
N TYR A 155 -1.68 -15.96 -0.22
CA TYR A 155 -1.97 -14.89 -1.19
C TYR A 155 -0.97 -14.89 -2.35
N VAL A 156 0.32 -14.93 -2.03
CA VAL A 156 1.38 -14.90 -3.05
C VAL A 156 1.37 -16.15 -3.92
N TRP A 157 1.02 -17.31 -3.36
CA TRP A 157 0.89 -18.55 -4.14
C TRP A 157 -0.24 -18.45 -5.18
N GLU A 158 -1.37 -17.83 -4.82
CA GLU A 158 -2.49 -17.62 -5.75
C GLU A 158 -2.25 -16.47 -6.74
N HIS A 159 -1.33 -15.54 -6.44
CA HIS A 159 -1.06 -14.33 -7.22
C HIS A 159 0.44 -14.18 -7.53
N LEU A 160 1.05 -15.23 -8.09
CA LEU A 160 2.50 -15.27 -8.36
C LEU A 160 2.99 -14.26 -9.40
N ASP A 161 2.10 -13.83 -10.29
CA ASP A 161 2.32 -12.77 -11.26
C ASP A 161 2.54 -11.40 -10.58
N ILE A 162 1.87 -11.17 -9.45
CA ILE A 162 2.08 -10.00 -8.60
C ILE A 162 3.25 -10.24 -7.63
N GLY A 163 3.26 -11.42 -7.00
CA GLY A 163 4.25 -11.81 -6.00
C GLY A 163 4.12 -11.03 -4.68
N TYR A 164 5.17 -11.13 -3.86
CA TYR A 164 5.30 -10.37 -2.62
C TYR A 164 5.92 -9.00 -2.87
N MET A 165 5.26 -7.96 -2.38
CA MET A 165 5.73 -6.58 -2.40
C MET A 165 5.90 -6.06 -0.98
N GLN A 166 7.02 -5.39 -0.71
CA GLN A 166 7.31 -4.84 0.61
C GLN A 166 6.21 -3.84 1.01
N GLY A 167 5.64 -4.04 2.21
CA GLY A 167 4.47 -3.31 2.70
C GLY A 167 3.22 -4.17 2.83
N MET A 168 3.13 -5.30 2.12
CA MET A 168 1.99 -6.23 2.28
C MET A 168 1.87 -6.77 3.71
N CYS A 169 2.97 -7.03 4.42
CA CYS A 169 2.93 -7.43 5.83
C CYS A 169 2.15 -6.43 6.70
N ASP A 170 2.31 -5.14 6.39
CA ASP A 170 1.75 -4.04 7.17
C ASP A 170 0.25 -3.90 6.93
N LEU A 171 -0.21 -4.27 5.73
CA LEU A 171 -1.63 -4.33 5.38
C LEU A 171 -2.32 -5.55 5.99
N VAL A 172 -1.66 -6.71 6.04
CA VAL A 172 -2.24 -7.93 6.65
C VAL A 172 -2.33 -7.81 8.17
N ALA A 173 -1.33 -7.19 8.81
CA ALA A 173 -1.18 -7.21 10.27
C ALA A 173 -2.41 -6.69 11.05
N PRO A 174 -3.03 -5.54 10.71
CA PRO A 174 -4.28 -5.08 11.33
C PRO A 174 -5.43 -6.08 11.22
N LEU A 175 -5.64 -6.65 10.02
CA LEU A 175 -6.70 -7.62 9.79
C LEU A 175 -6.50 -8.86 10.68
N LEU A 176 -5.26 -9.36 10.75
CA LEU A 176 -4.94 -10.52 11.57
C LEU A 176 -5.11 -10.25 13.06
N VAL A 177 -4.75 -9.05 13.53
CA VAL A 177 -4.98 -8.65 14.93
C VAL A 177 -6.48 -8.58 15.27
N ILE A 178 -7.32 -8.13 14.33
CA ILE A 178 -8.78 -8.05 14.52
C ILE A 178 -9.41 -9.44 14.52
N PHE A 179 -9.13 -10.25 13.50
CA PHE A 179 -9.84 -11.52 13.30
C PHE A 179 -9.23 -12.67 14.10
N ASN A 180 -7.91 -12.66 14.31
CA ASN A 180 -7.16 -13.77 14.90
C ASN A 180 -7.47 -15.15 14.25
N ASP A 181 -7.81 -15.12 12.96
CA ASP A 181 -8.18 -16.28 12.15
C ASP A 181 -7.55 -16.15 10.76
N GLU A 182 -6.78 -17.16 10.33
CA GLU A 182 -6.05 -17.10 9.05
C GLU A 182 -6.98 -17.00 7.84
N SER A 183 -8.12 -17.71 7.86
CA SER A 183 -9.01 -17.80 6.69
C SER A 183 -9.81 -16.52 6.49
N LEU A 184 -10.35 -15.96 7.58
CA LEU A 184 -11.03 -14.65 7.55
C LEU A 184 -10.06 -13.54 7.18
N THR A 185 -8.86 -13.54 7.79
CA THR A 185 -7.82 -12.57 7.46
C THR A 185 -7.45 -12.65 5.98
N TYR A 186 -7.26 -13.87 5.45
CA TYR A 186 -6.96 -14.09 4.04
C TYR A 186 -8.05 -13.52 3.13
N ALA A 187 -9.32 -13.88 3.36
CA ALA A 187 -10.43 -13.41 2.55
C ALA A 187 -10.55 -11.87 2.55
N CYS A 188 -10.42 -11.23 3.71
CA CYS A 188 -10.40 -9.77 3.80
C CYS A 188 -9.17 -9.16 3.15
N PHE A 189 -8.01 -9.82 3.25
CA PHE A 189 -6.77 -9.33 2.64
C PHE A 189 -6.82 -9.36 1.12
N CYS A 190 -7.43 -10.39 0.50
CA CYS A 190 -7.65 -10.42 -0.95
C CYS A 190 -8.42 -9.17 -1.41
N HIS A 191 -9.53 -8.84 -0.75
CA HIS A 191 -10.30 -7.63 -1.09
C HIS A 191 -9.56 -6.32 -0.80
N LEU A 192 -8.75 -6.28 0.26
CA LEU A 192 -7.90 -5.12 0.51
C LEU A 192 -6.87 -4.95 -0.62
N MET A 193 -6.28 -6.04 -1.10
CA MET A 193 -5.30 -5.99 -2.18
C MET A 193 -5.90 -5.62 -3.53
N GLU A 194 -7.15 -5.99 -3.84
CA GLU A 194 -7.87 -5.48 -5.03
C GLU A 194 -7.89 -3.94 -5.07
N ARG A 195 -7.98 -3.29 -3.90
CA ARG A 195 -7.91 -1.83 -3.78
C ARG A 195 -6.48 -1.29 -3.80
N MET A 196 -5.55 -2.00 -3.16
CA MET A 196 -4.22 -1.48 -2.85
C MET A 196 -3.14 -1.83 -3.88
N VAL A 197 -3.36 -2.84 -4.73
CA VAL A 197 -2.35 -3.35 -5.67
C VAL A 197 -1.79 -2.27 -6.59
N GLU A 198 -2.63 -1.34 -7.04
CA GLU A 198 -2.24 -0.23 -7.92
C GLU A 198 -1.33 0.82 -7.24
N ASN A 199 -1.25 0.82 -5.91
CA ASN A 199 -0.37 1.73 -5.16
C ASN A 199 1.07 1.21 -5.09
N PHE A 200 1.29 -0.08 -5.37
CA PHE A 200 2.63 -0.69 -5.35
C PHE A 200 3.40 -0.37 -6.63
N PRO A 201 4.74 -0.56 -6.67
CA PRO A 201 5.60 -0.11 -7.77
C PRO A 201 5.24 -0.60 -9.20
N ASN A 202 4.45 -1.66 -9.31
CA ASN A 202 4.00 -2.18 -10.61
C ASN A 202 2.69 -1.51 -11.10
N GLY A 203 2.02 -0.74 -10.25
CA GLY A 203 0.78 -0.01 -10.56
C GLY A 203 1.01 1.46 -10.84
N ASN A 204 -0.06 2.16 -11.23
CA ASN A 204 0.01 3.56 -11.68
C ASN A 204 -0.69 4.55 -10.73
N ALA A 205 -1.27 4.10 -9.61
CA ALA A 205 -2.10 4.97 -8.76
C ALA A 205 -1.30 6.03 -8.00
N MET A 206 -0.04 5.76 -7.68
CA MET A 206 0.78 6.68 -6.88
C MET A 206 1.05 8.01 -7.60
N ASP A 207 1.31 7.97 -8.91
CA ASP A 207 1.50 9.18 -9.72
C ASP A 207 0.23 10.03 -9.76
N CYS A 208 -0.94 9.37 -9.89
CA CYS A 208 -2.24 10.03 -9.79
C CYS A 208 -2.48 10.64 -8.41
N HIS A 209 -2.12 9.93 -7.33
CA HIS A 209 -2.23 10.48 -5.97
C HIS A 209 -1.40 11.74 -5.79
N PHE A 210 -0.15 11.77 -6.27
CA PHE A 210 0.71 12.95 -6.17
C PHE A 210 0.22 14.12 -7.04
N ALA A 211 -0.23 13.84 -8.26
CA ALA A 211 -0.82 14.87 -9.12
C ALA A 211 -2.06 15.48 -8.45
N ASN A 212 -2.95 14.64 -7.94
CA ASN A 212 -4.17 15.09 -7.29
C ASN A 212 -3.89 15.83 -5.97
N MET A 213 -2.89 15.39 -5.21
CA MET A 213 -2.47 16.05 -3.98
C MET A 213 -1.94 17.47 -4.25
N ARG A 214 -1.14 17.65 -5.30
CA ARG A 214 -0.68 18.96 -5.78
C ARG A 214 -1.83 19.90 -6.04
N SER A 215 -2.78 19.45 -6.87
CA SER A 215 -3.96 20.25 -7.21
C SER A 215 -4.79 20.58 -5.97
N LEU A 216 -4.97 19.62 -5.06
CA LEU A 216 -5.77 19.80 -3.86
C LEU A 216 -5.17 20.88 -2.94
N ILE A 217 -3.86 20.83 -2.69
CA ILE A 217 -3.16 21.84 -1.87
C ILE A 217 -3.18 23.20 -2.58
N GLN A 218 -2.93 23.25 -3.88
CA GLN A 218 -3.00 24.51 -4.63
C GLN A 218 -4.37 25.21 -4.50
N ILE A 219 -5.45 24.43 -4.46
CA ILE A 219 -6.83 24.94 -4.36
C ILE A 219 -7.18 25.35 -2.93
N LEU A 220 -6.80 24.55 -1.94
CA LEU A 220 -7.25 24.71 -0.56
C LEU A 220 -6.29 25.51 0.33
N ASP A 221 -4.99 25.49 0.02
CA ASP A 221 -3.93 26.18 0.75
C ASP A 221 -2.78 26.62 -0.18
N SER A 222 -2.95 27.78 -0.83
CA SER A 222 -1.97 28.33 -1.76
C SER A 222 -0.64 28.71 -1.11
N GLU A 223 -0.64 29.10 0.16
CA GLU A 223 0.58 29.48 0.87
C GLU A 223 1.47 28.26 1.15
N MET A 224 0.86 27.14 1.59
CA MET A 224 1.59 25.88 1.73
C MET A 224 2.08 25.36 0.37
N TYR A 225 1.26 25.50 -0.68
CA TYR A 225 1.69 25.17 -2.05
C TYR A 225 2.94 25.96 -2.47
N GLU A 226 2.95 27.28 -2.23
CA GLU A 226 4.06 28.17 -2.55
C GLU A 226 5.33 27.81 -1.77
N LEU A 227 5.22 27.53 -0.46
CA LEU A 227 6.36 27.07 0.35
C LEU A 227 6.97 25.80 -0.24
N MET A 228 6.12 24.81 -0.56
CA MET A 228 6.59 23.54 -1.14
C MET A 228 7.26 23.76 -2.50
N HIS A 229 6.78 24.70 -3.31
CA HIS A 229 7.38 25.01 -4.61
C HIS A 229 8.66 25.85 -4.54
N ALA A 230 8.89 26.59 -3.45
CA ALA A 230 10.00 27.53 -3.34
C ALA A 230 11.40 26.86 -3.40
N HIS A 231 11.49 25.54 -3.19
CA HIS A 231 12.75 24.85 -2.90
C HIS A 231 13.09 23.60 -3.76
N GLY A 232 12.44 23.28 -4.90
CA GLY A 232 12.87 22.09 -5.68
C GLY A 232 12.12 21.71 -6.96
N ASP A 233 12.30 20.44 -7.38
CA ASP A 233 12.18 19.89 -8.75
C ASP A 233 11.03 18.86 -8.98
N TYR A 234 9.84 19.09 -8.40
CA TYR A 234 8.65 18.21 -8.48
C TYR A 234 8.67 16.94 -7.60
N THR A 235 9.71 16.72 -6.79
CA THR A 235 9.80 15.61 -5.80
C THR A 235 9.02 15.85 -4.49
N HIS A 236 8.30 16.97 -4.37
CA HIS A 236 7.82 17.49 -3.09
C HIS A 236 6.72 16.70 -2.38
N PHE A 237 6.13 15.68 -3.01
CA PHE A 237 5.05 14.89 -2.40
C PHE A 237 5.48 13.48 -1.99
N TYR A 238 6.75 13.10 -2.17
CA TYR A 238 7.20 11.78 -1.73
C TYR A 238 7.11 11.57 -0.20
N PHE A 239 6.94 12.65 0.61
CA PHE A 239 6.69 12.52 2.04
C PHE A 239 5.40 11.73 2.34
N CYS A 240 4.39 11.80 1.48
CA CYS A 240 3.15 11.04 1.64
C CYS A 240 3.14 9.69 0.88
N TYR A 241 4.25 9.28 0.24
CA TYR A 241 4.34 8.00 -0.45
C TYR A 241 3.95 6.82 0.48
N ARG A 242 4.54 6.78 1.69
CA ARG A 242 4.26 5.73 2.67
C ARG A 242 2.81 5.77 3.15
N TRP A 243 2.21 6.96 3.21
CA TRP A 243 0.83 7.14 3.65
C TRP A 243 -0.14 6.47 2.68
N PHE A 244 0.02 6.70 1.38
CA PHE A 244 -0.83 6.10 0.36
C PHE A 244 -0.52 4.62 0.14
N LEU A 245 0.76 4.22 0.19
CA LEU A 245 1.15 2.82 0.01
C LEU A 245 0.53 1.91 1.09
N LEU A 246 0.40 2.41 2.32
CA LEU A 246 0.03 1.60 3.49
C LEU A 246 -1.27 2.06 4.17
N ASP A 247 -2.07 2.90 3.51
CA ASP A 247 -3.23 3.57 4.11
C ASP A 247 -2.96 4.09 5.53
N PHE A 248 -1.87 4.85 5.69
CA PHE A 248 -1.47 5.47 6.95
C PHE A 248 -1.16 4.51 8.10
N LYS A 249 -1.03 3.18 7.85
CA LYS A 249 -0.70 2.17 8.88
C LYS A 249 0.55 2.49 9.70
N ARG A 250 1.50 3.22 9.11
CA ARG A 250 2.77 3.61 9.76
C ARG A 250 2.70 4.94 10.48
N GLU A 251 1.60 5.68 10.33
CA GLU A 251 1.41 6.97 10.96
C GLU A 251 0.50 6.87 12.19
N LEU A 252 -0.23 5.76 12.34
CA LEU A 252 -1.28 5.59 13.33
C LEU A 252 -1.09 4.33 14.17
N VAL A 253 -1.51 4.40 15.43
CA VAL A 253 -1.62 3.23 16.30
C VAL A 253 -2.79 2.33 15.86
N TYR A 254 -2.75 1.04 16.19
CA TYR A 254 -3.74 0.05 15.73
C TYR A 254 -5.21 0.47 15.87
N PRO A 255 -5.70 0.97 17.02
CA PRO A 255 -7.09 1.42 17.15
C PRO A 255 -7.45 2.52 16.14
N ASP A 256 -6.52 3.43 15.88
CA ASP A 256 -6.70 4.55 14.96
C ASP A 256 -6.60 4.12 13.50
N VAL A 257 -5.74 3.14 13.19
CA VAL A 257 -5.69 2.49 11.88
C VAL A 257 -7.05 1.89 11.54
N ASN A 258 -7.64 1.13 12.47
CA ASN A 258 -8.93 0.49 12.28
C ASN A 258 -10.02 1.52 12.01
N ALA A 259 -10.13 2.55 12.86
CA ALA A 259 -11.11 3.63 12.69
C ALA A 259 -10.90 4.40 11.37
N THR A 260 -9.65 4.63 10.99
CA THR A 260 -9.28 5.33 9.76
C THR A 260 -9.68 4.52 8.53
N TRP A 261 -9.41 3.22 8.52
CA TRP A 261 -9.76 2.33 7.42
C TRP A 261 -11.28 2.21 7.24
N GLU A 262 -12.04 2.08 8.34
CA GLU A 262 -13.51 2.11 8.30
C GLU A 262 -14.03 3.39 7.64
N VAL A 263 -13.44 4.54 7.98
CA VAL A 263 -13.83 5.82 7.38
C VAL A 263 -13.43 5.90 5.91
N ILE A 264 -12.22 5.48 5.53
CA ILE A 264 -11.77 5.48 4.12
C ILE A 264 -12.74 4.64 3.26
N TRP A 265 -13.06 3.43 3.71
CA TRP A 265 -13.93 2.52 2.97
C TRP A 265 -15.37 3.02 2.90
N ALA A 266 -15.90 3.59 3.99
CA ALA A 266 -17.23 4.19 3.98
C ALA A 266 -17.29 5.45 3.09
N ALA A 267 -16.26 6.31 3.15
CA ALA A 267 -16.20 7.57 2.41
C ALA A 267 -16.24 7.37 0.90
N GLN A 268 -15.69 6.26 0.39
CA GLN A 268 -15.75 5.88 -1.03
C GLN A 268 -17.19 5.89 -1.58
N GLN A 269 -18.17 5.56 -0.75
CA GLN A 269 -19.58 5.46 -1.16
C GLN A 269 -20.39 6.74 -0.93
N VAL A 270 -19.98 7.58 0.03
CA VAL A 270 -20.83 8.69 0.52
C VAL A 270 -20.24 10.08 0.32
N ALA A 271 -18.94 10.20 0.05
CA ALA A 271 -18.25 11.49 0.02
C ALA A 271 -17.21 11.62 -1.09
N SER A 272 -16.27 10.67 -1.18
CA SER A 272 -15.13 10.74 -2.09
C SER A 272 -14.52 9.37 -2.30
N SER A 273 -14.35 8.98 -3.57
CA SER A 273 -13.57 7.81 -4.00
C SER A 273 -12.08 7.91 -3.64
N HIS A 274 -11.59 9.10 -3.33
CA HIS A 274 -10.20 9.41 -3.02
C HIS A 274 -10.03 10.08 -1.66
N PHE A 275 -10.80 9.62 -0.65
CA PHE A 275 -10.77 10.19 0.70
C PHE A 275 -9.36 10.24 1.32
N VAL A 276 -8.47 9.31 0.94
CA VAL A 276 -7.06 9.28 1.36
C VAL A 276 -6.31 10.58 1.05
N LEU A 277 -6.66 11.31 0.00
CA LEU A 277 -6.04 12.60 -0.33
C LEU A 277 -6.39 13.68 0.70
N PHE A 278 -7.65 13.71 1.14
CA PHE A 278 -8.11 14.64 2.18
C PHE A 278 -7.54 14.28 3.54
N LEU A 279 -7.29 13.00 3.79
CA LEU A 279 -6.61 12.55 5.00
C LEU A 279 -5.14 13.01 5.02
N ALA A 280 -4.43 12.87 3.90
CA ALA A 280 -3.08 13.40 3.74
C ALA A 280 -3.05 14.93 3.91
N LEU A 281 -4.02 15.64 3.34
CA LEU A 281 -4.12 17.09 3.49
C LEU A 281 -4.42 17.48 4.93
N ALA A 282 -5.33 16.79 5.60
CA ALA A 282 -5.64 17.05 7.00
C ALA A 282 -4.42 16.87 7.91
N LEU A 283 -3.58 15.85 7.67
CA LEU A 283 -2.32 15.68 8.40
C LEU A 283 -1.37 16.85 8.16
N LEU A 284 -1.26 17.33 6.92
CA LEU A 284 -0.44 18.49 6.59
C LEU A 284 -0.97 19.77 7.27
N GLU A 285 -2.26 20.04 7.16
CA GLU A 285 -2.96 21.19 7.75
C GLU A 285 -2.85 21.21 9.28
N THR A 286 -2.89 20.05 9.93
CA THR A 286 -2.75 19.92 11.39
C THR A 286 -1.44 20.54 11.90
N TYR A 287 -0.38 20.49 11.09
CA TYR A 287 0.93 21.02 11.43
C TYR A 287 1.35 22.22 10.59
N ARG A 288 0.39 22.80 9.84
CA ARG A 288 0.62 23.92 8.91
C ARG A 288 1.43 25.06 9.53
N ASP A 289 1.00 25.56 10.68
CA ASP A 289 1.64 26.70 11.33
C ASP A 289 3.09 26.40 11.71
N ILE A 290 3.39 25.15 12.11
CA ILE A 290 4.75 24.71 12.45
C ILE A 290 5.61 24.68 11.19
N ILE A 291 5.10 24.10 10.10
CA ILE A 291 5.80 23.98 8.82
C ILE A 291 6.14 25.37 8.25
N LEU A 292 5.14 26.27 8.18
CA LEU A 292 5.30 27.61 7.62
C LEU A 292 6.21 28.49 8.51
N SER A 293 6.00 28.49 9.83
CA SER A 293 6.79 29.34 10.73
C SER A 293 8.28 29.00 10.77
N ASN A 294 8.62 27.72 10.54
CA ASN A 294 10.01 27.28 10.46
C ASN A 294 10.56 27.29 9.03
N GLY A 295 9.74 27.59 8.02
CA GLY A 295 10.13 27.53 6.61
C GLY A 295 10.69 26.16 6.23
N MET A 296 10.04 25.09 6.71
CA MET A 296 10.54 23.72 6.53
C MET A 296 10.62 23.38 5.05
N ASP A 297 11.79 22.88 4.62
CA ASP A 297 11.93 22.31 3.30
C ASP A 297 11.34 20.90 3.21
N PHE A 298 11.39 20.30 2.02
CA PHE A 298 10.87 18.96 1.79
C PHE A 298 11.52 17.88 2.68
N THR A 299 12.82 17.99 2.93
CA THR A 299 13.57 17.02 3.76
C THR A 299 13.14 17.16 5.22
N ASP A 300 12.98 18.39 5.68
CA ASP A 300 12.50 18.70 7.03
C ASP A 300 11.09 18.16 7.25
N ILE A 301 10.19 18.32 6.28
CA ILE A 301 8.82 17.80 6.34
C ILE A 301 8.83 16.27 6.45
N ILE A 302 9.63 15.56 5.63
CA ILE A 302 9.77 14.10 5.75
C ILE A 302 10.23 13.71 7.15
N LYS A 303 11.27 14.37 7.66
CA LYS A 303 11.84 14.06 8.96
C LYS A 303 10.83 14.31 10.08
N PHE A 304 10.14 15.44 10.03
CA PHE A 304 9.11 15.83 10.97
C PHE A 304 7.99 14.78 11.06
N PHE A 305 7.41 14.37 9.93
CA PHE A 305 6.34 13.37 9.93
C PHE A 305 6.83 11.98 10.34
N ASN A 306 8.05 11.59 9.97
CA ASN A 306 8.64 10.35 10.47
C ASN A 306 8.82 10.33 12.00
N GLU A 307 9.15 11.47 12.61
CA GLU A 307 9.25 11.60 14.07
C GLU A 307 7.88 11.65 14.76
N MET A 308 6.85 12.06 14.03
CA MET A 308 5.46 12.16 14.50
C MET A 308 4.62 10.91 14.29
N ALA A 309 5.16 9.91 13.57
CA ALA A 309 4.52 8.61 13.38
C ALA A 309 3.97 8.05 14.70
N GLU A 310 2.72 7.59 14.68
CA GLU A 310 1.96 7.05 15.81
C GLU A 310 1.64 8.08 16.93
N ARG A 311 1.84 9.38 16.69
CA ARG A 311 1.56 10.47 17.66
C ARG A 311 0.50 11.46 17.20
N HIS A 312 -0.12 11.21 16.06
CA HIS A 312 -1.20 12.06 15.54
C HIS A 312 -2.49 11.87 16.33
N ASP A 313 -3.26 12.94 16.50
CA ASP A 313 -4.66 12.83 16.96
C ASP A 313 -5.52 12.41 15.76
N ALA A 314 -5.73 11.10 15.61
CA ALA A 314 -6.46 10.54 14.49
C ALA A 314 -7.90 11.04 14.39
N GLN A 315 -8.56 11.30 15.51
CA GLN A 315 -9.95 11.79 15.51
C GLN A 315 -10.03 13.22 14.99
N ALA A 316 -9.12 14.08 15.44
CA ALA A 316 -9.03 15.46 14.94
C ALA A 316 -8.70 15.48 13.45
N VAL A 317 -7.74 14.66 13.02
CA VAL A 317 -7.33 14.53 11.61
C VAL A 317 -8.48 14.03 10.74
N LEU A 318 -9.22 12.99 11.14
CA LEU A 318 -10.37 12.47 10.40
C LEU A 318 -11.51 13.49 10.30
N LYS A 319 -11.73 14.28 11.38
CA LYS A 319 -12.71 15.36 11.38
C LYS A 319 -12.31 16.45 10.38
N LEU A 320 -11.06 16.89 10.40
CA LEU A 320 -10.55 17.89 9.47
C LEU A 320 -10.60 17.40 8.02
N ALA A 321 -10.26 16.13 7.76
CA ALA A 321 -10.39 15.54 6.43
C ALA A 321 -11.82 15.64 5.87
N ARG A 322 -12.83 15.39 6.71
CA ARG A 322 -14.24 15.56 6.32
C ARG A 322 -14.60 17.03 6.05
N GLU A 323 -14.09 17.95 6.86
CA GLU A 323 -14.29 19.39 6.66
C GLU A 323 -13.67 19.87 5.33
N LEU A 324 -12.48 19.37 4.98
CA LEU A 324 -11.81 19.68 3.71
C LEU A 324 -12.59 19.15 2.49
N VAL A 325 -13.20 17.96 2.58
CA VAL A 325 -14.10 17.45 1.54
C VAL A 325 -15.29 18.40 1.34
N LEU A 326 -15.93 18.80 2.43
CA LEU A 326 -17.08 19.72 2.39
C LEU A 326 -16.68 21.09 1.86
N GLN A 327 -15.53 21.61 2.27
CA GLN A 327 -15.00 22.88 1.78
C GLN A 327 -14.81 22.83 0.26
N LEU A 328 -14.21 21.76 -0.27
CA LEU A 328 -14.03 21.59 -1.70
C LEU A 328 -15.39 21.50 -2.42
N GLN A 329 -16.34 20.71 -1.91
CA GLN A 329 -17.71 20.61 -2.44
C GLN A 329 -18.40 21.98 -2.53
N LEU A 330 -18.30 22.80 -1.48
CA LEU A 330 -18.90 24.15 -1.45
C LEU A 330 -18.22 25.11 -2.44
N LEU A 331 -16.89 25.07 -2.56
CA LEU A 331 -16.16 25.87 -3.54
C LEU A 331 -16.60 25.55 -4.97
N ILE A 332 -16.83 24.27 -5.25
CA ILE A 332 -17.32 23.76 -6.53
C ILE A 332 -18.73 24.30 -6.78
N GLU A 333 -19.67 24.06 -5.87
CA GLU A 333 -21.05 24.53 -6.02
C GLU A 333 -21.15 26.04 -6.26
N ASN A 334 -20.37 26.83 -5.52
CA ASN A 334 -20.37 28.28 -5.67
C ASN A 334 -19.80 28.72 -7.03
N LYS A 335 -18.77 28.04 -7.55
CA LYS A 335 -18.26 28.29 -8.91
C LYS A 335 -19.27 27.95 -9.99
N PHE A 336 -20.13 26.94 -9.79
CA PHE A 336 -21.16 26.55 -10.74
C PHE A 336 -22.47 27.36 -10.63
N LYS A 337 -22.76 27.97 -9.49
CA LYS A 337 -23.92 28.88 -9.31
C LYS A 337 -23.68 30.30 -9.84
N THR A 338 -22.42 30.69 -10.08
CA THR A 338 -22.05 32.05 -10.54
C THR A 338 -21.88 32.13 -12.08
N ARG A 339 -22.30 31.09 -12.80
CA ARG A 339 -22.48 31.07 -14.27
C ARG A 339 -23.96 30.87 -14.56
#